data_AF-A0A849ETM3-F1
#
_entry.id   AF-A0A849ETM3-F1
#
_cell.length_a   1.000
_cell.length_b   1.000
_cell.length_c   1.000
_cell.angle_alpha   90.00
_cell.angle_beta   90.00
_cell.angle_gamma   90.00
#
_symmetry.space_group_name_H-M   'P 1'
#
loop_
_entity.id
_entity.type
_entity.pdbx_description
1 polymer ?
#
loop_
_entity_poly.entity_id
_entity_poly.type
_entity_poly.pdbx_seq_one_letter_code
_entity_poly.pdbx_strand_id
1 'polypeptide(L)'
;MDKDKVISIESLDGPMLAMLRNVMRMVPDRDKDDLALQRLLAFRLRIDGEGSTREYLMRKIRDMIQCRYSGRLYDFLKDEAVSGACPPSIPPEGDPPDSA
;
A
#
# COMPACT_ATOMS: atom_id res chain seq x y z
N MET A 1 3.03 -30.00 -9.67
CA MET A 1 3.63 -29.48 -8.43
C MET A 1 4.24 -28.13 -8.76
N ASP A 2 3.40 -27.10 -8.75
CA ASP A 2 3.70 -25.73 -9.16
C ASP A 2 4.69 -25.08 -8.19
N LYS A 3 5.94 -24.92 -8.67
CA LYS A 3 7.03 -24.21 -7.98
C LYS A 3 6.94 -22.68 -8.12
N ASP A 4 5.90 -22.16 -8.78
CA ASP A 4 5.69 -20.74 -9.08
C ASP A 4 5.09 -19.90 -7.92
N LYS A 5 5.04 -20.44 -6.69
CA LYS A 5 4.41 -19.75 -5.55
C LYS A 5 5.35 -18.83 -4.76
N VAL A 6 6.63 -18.74 -5.13
CA VAL A 6 7.59 -17.86 -4.45
C VAL A 6 8.01 -16.76 -5.43
N ILE A 7 7.35 -15.60 -5.35
CA ILE A 7 7.79 -14.42 -6.09
C ILE A 7 9.10 -13.95 -5.47
N SER A 8 10.20 -14.27 -6.15
CA SER A 8 11.49 -13.65 -5.85
C SER A 8 11.51 -12.32 -6.58
N ILE A 9 11.78 -11.21 -5.87
CA ILE A 9 11.94 -9.89 -6.50
C ILE A 9 12.98 -9.95 -7.65
N GLU A 10 13.95 -10.85 -7.51
CA GLU A 10 15.02 -11.13 -8.47
C GLU A 10 14.53 -11.75 -9.80
N SER A 11 13.32 -12.32 -9.83
CA SER A 11 12.71 -12.86 -11.05
C SER A 11 11.72 -11.90 -11.72
N LEU A 12 11.66 -10.64 -11.27
CA LEU A 12 10.79 -9.63 -11.89
C LEU A 12 11.40 -9.18 -13.22
N ASP A 13 10.65 -9.34 -14.31
CA ASP A 13 11.04 -8.82 -15.61
C ASP A 13 11.17 -7.29 -15.60
N GLY A 14 11.97 -6.73 -16.53
CA GLY A 14 12.27 -5.29 -16.60
C GLY A 14 11.07 -4.34 -16.48
N PRO A 15 9.93 -4.58 -17.15
CA PRO A 15 8.72 -3.75 -17.00
C PRO A 15 8.13 -3.80 -15.59
N MET A 16 8.12 -4.98 -14.95
CA MET A 16 7.57 -5.17 -13.61
C MET A 16 8.46 -4.50 -12.55
N LEU A 17 9.78 -4.52 -12.77
CA LEU A 17 10.76 -3.77 -11.97
C LEU A 17 10.56 -2.26 -12.07
N ALA A 18 10.21 -1.73 -13.25
CA ALA A 18 9.89 -0.33 -13.44
C ALA A 18 8.59 0.07 -12.73
N MET A 19 7.54 -0.77 -12.83
CA MET A 19 6.28 -0.57 -12.09
C MET A 19 6.50 -0.59 -10.58
N LEU A 20 7.29 -1.55 -10.07
CA LEU A 20 7.64 -1.61 -8.65
C LEU A 20 8.36 -0.33 -8.21
N ARG A 21 9.34 0.15 -8.96
CA ARG A 21 10.03 1.43 -8.66
C ARG A 21 9.06 2.61 -8.61
N ASN A 22 8.05 2.65 -9.47
CA ASN A 22 7.03 3.71 -9.45
C ASN A 22 6.17 3.63 -8.19
N VAL A 23 5.68 2.43 -7.84
CA VAL A 23 4.88 2.22 -6.62
C VAL A 23 5.69 2.52 -5.35
N MET A 24 6.97 2.12 -5.31
CA MET A 24 7.86 2.37 -4.18
C MET A 24 8.11 3.87 -3.91
N ARG A 25 7.86 4.77 -4.88
CA ARG A 25 7.93 6.22 -4.62
C ARG A 25 6.82 6.73 -3.70
N MET A 26 5.72 5.98 -3.58
CA MET A 26 4.60 6.34 -2.70
C MET A 26 4.78 5.80 -1.29
N VAL A 27 5.64 4.78 -1.11
CA VAL A 27 5.95 4.20 0.20
C VAL A 27 6.72 5.23 1.04
N PRO A 28 6.40 5.41 2.33
CA PRO A 28 7.16 6.27 3.24
C PRO A 28 8.63 5.87 3.30
N ASP A 29 9.56 6.84 3.37
CA ASP A 29 11.00 6.57 3.31
C ASP A 29 11.48 5.52 4.31
N ARG A 30 10.95 5.53 5.53
CA ARG A 30 11.29 4.59 6.60
C ARG A 30 10.97 3.11 6.27
N ASP A 31 10.04 2.87 5.35
CA ASP A 31 9.55 1.53 4.99
C ASP A 31 10.08 1.09 3.60
N LYS A 32 10.83 1.95 2.88
CA LYS A 32 11.26 1.68 1.50
C LYS A 32 12.21 0.48 1.38
N ASP A 33 13.03 0.23 2.40
CA ASP A 33 14.00 -0.87 2.39
C ASP A 33 13.44 -2.17 3.00
N ASP A 34 12.17 -2.19 3.41
CA ASP A 34 11.53 -3.40 3.92
C ASP A 34 11.31 -4.42 2.79
N LEU A 35 12.10 -5.49 2.79
CA LEU A 35 12.02 -6.57 1.81
C LEU A 35 10.67 -7.28 1.83
N ALA A 36 10.00 -7.39 2.97
CA ALA A 36 8.68 -8.03 3.06
C ALA A 36 7.63 -7.14 2.38
N LEU A 37 7.70 -5.82 2.58
CA LEU A 37 6.85 -4.85 1.88
C LEU A 37 7.10 -4.87 0.37
N GLN A 38 8.36 -4.83 -0.06
CA GLN A 38 8.70 -4.87 -1.49
C GLN A 38 8.17 -6.15 -2.16
N ARG A 39 8.29 -7.31 -1.49
CA ARG A 39 7.75 -8.59 -1.99
C ARG A 39 6.23 -8.56 -2.07
N LEU A 40 5.55 -7.99 -1.08
CA LEU A 40 4.10 -7.84 -1.07
C LEU A 40 3.63 -6.96 -2.23
N LEU A 41 4.28 -5.83 -2.47
CA LEU A 41 3.93 -4.92 -3.56
C LEU A 41 4.24 -5.53 -4.93
N ALA A 42 5.36 -6.24 -5.06
CA ALA A 42 5.66 -7.00 -6.28
C ALA A 42 4.60 -8.08 -6.57
N PHE A 43 4.13 -8.78 -5.54
CA PHE A 43 3.06 -9.77 -5.66
C PHE A 43 1.73 -9.14 -6.09
N ARG A 44 1.35 -8.02 -5.45
CA ARG A 44 0.19 -7.22 -5.82
C ARG A 44 0.26 -6.73 -7.26
N LEU A 45 1.41 -6.18 -7.67
CA LEU A 45 1.62 -5.73 -9.05
C LEU A 45 1.43 -6.84 -10.08
N ARG A 46 1.92 -8.05 -9.78
CA ARG A 46 1.78 -9.20 -10.68
C ARG A 46 0.33 -9.67 -10.83
N ILE A 47 -0.48 -9.58 -9.78
CA ILE A 47 -1.85 -10.12 -9.77
C ILE A 47 -2.88 -9.06 -10.15
N ASP A 48 -2.79 -7.89 -9.53
CA ASP A 48 -3.79 -6.82 -9.62
C ASP A 48 -3.44 -5.77 -10.70
N GLY A 49 -2.18 -5.71 -11.14
CA GLY A 49 -1.65 -4.69 -12.04
C GLY A 49 -1.27 -3.38 -11.35
N GLU A 50 -0.62 -2.48 -12.10
CA GLU A 50 -0.09 -1.21 -11.57
C GLU A 50 -1.18 -0.26 -11.05
N GLY A 51 -2.25 -0.05 -11.82
CA GLY A 51 -3.32 0.87 -11.46
C GLY A 51 -4.00 0.50 -10.14
N SER A 52 -4.47 -0.74 -10.04
CA SER A 52 -5.13 -1.29 -8.85
C SER A 52 -4.21 -1.26 -7.62
N THR A 53 -2.93 -1.64 -7.79
CA THR A 53 -1.96 -1.63 -6.69
C THR A 53 -1.70 -0.21 -6.19
N ARG A 54 -1.64 0.76 -7.10
CA ARG A 54 -1.43 2.17 -6.77
C ARG A 54 -2.62 2.76 -6.00
N GLU A 55 -3.84 2.49 -6.46
CA GLU A 55 -5.05 2.93 -5.75
C GLU A 55 -5.17 2.31 -4.36
N TYR A 56 -4.90 1.00 -4.26
CA TYR A 56 -4.86 0.29 -2.99
C TYR A 56 -3.85 0.92 -2.03
N LEU A 57 -2.62 1.18 -2.49
CA LEU A 57 -1.57 1.78 -1.68
C LEU A 57 -1.93 3.21 -1.25
N MET A 58 -2.49 4.04 -2.15
CA MET A 58 -2.96 5.39 -1.78
C MET A 58 -3.97 5.35 -0.65
N ARG A 59 -4.97 4.45 -0.76
CA ARG A 59 -6.02 4.31 0.25
C ARG A 59 -5.42 3.91 1.59
N LYS A 60 -4.58 2.87 1.60
CA LYS A 60 -3.97 2.36 2.84
C LYS A 60 -3.02 3.35 3.49
N ILE A 61 -2.24 4.11 2.74
CA ILE A 61 -1.40 5.17 3.30
C ILE A 61 -2.25 6.26 3.93
N ARG A 62 -3.36 6.66 3.28
CA ARG A 62 -4.29 7.64 3.85
C ARG A 62 -4.90 7.13 5.16
N ASP A 63 -5.35 5.88 5.18
CA ASP A 63 -5.91 5.23 6.37
C ASP A 63 -4.87 5.20 7.49
N MET A 64 -3.64 4.77 7.19
CA MET A 64 -2.53 4.71 8.14
C MET A 64 -2.24 6.08 8.79
N ILE A 65 -2.23 7.15 7.98
CA ILE A 65 -2.04 8.53 8.44
C ILE A 65 -3.19 8.97 9.35
N GLN A 66 -4.44 8.72 8.94
CA GLN A 66 -5.62 9.11 9.71
C GLN A 66 -5.70 8.38 11.05
N CYS A 67 -5.27 7.12 11.08
CA CYS A 67 -5.19 6.34 12.30
C CYS A 67 -3.98 6.64 13.17
N ARG A 68 -3.10 7.54 12.73
CA ARG A 68 -1.82 7.84 13.39
C ARG A 68 -1.02 6.56 13.70
N TYR A 69 -1.12 5.57 12.82
CA TYR A 69 -0.44 4.30 13.02
C TYR A 69 1.07 4.49 12.87
N SER A 70 1.81 4.09 13.90
CA SER A 70 3.26 4.28 14.00
C SER A 70 4.07 3.01 13.72
N GLY A 71 3.41 1.88 13.43
CA GLY A 71 4.09 0.63 13.09
C GLY A 71 4.54 0.58 11.63
N ARG A 72 5.02 -0.61 11.20
CA ARG A 72 5.51 -0.84 9.84
C ARG A 72 4.35 -0.87 8.85
N LEU A 73 4.55 -0.28 7.67
CA LEU A 73 3.52 -0.29 6.62
C LEU A 73 3.18 -1.73 6.19
N TYR A 74 4.16 -2.63 6.14
CA TYR A 74 3.92 -4.05 5.84
C TYR A 74 2.87 -4.67 6.77
N ASP A 75 3.00 -4.46 8.08
CA ASP A 75 2.07 -5.04 9.06
C ASP A 75 0.66 -4.45 8.90
N PHE A 76 0.57 -3.14 8.60
CA PHE A 76 -0.69 -2.47 8.32
C PHE A 76 -1.39 -2.97 7.04
N LEU A 77 -0.62 -3.30 6.00
CA LEU A 77 -1.17 -3.81 4.74
C LEU A 77 -1.56 -5.29 4.82
N LYS A 78 -0.80 -6.08 5.60
CA LYS A 78 -1.01 -7.51 5.77
C LYS A 78 -2.25 -7.79 6.62
N ASP A 79 -2.48 -7.00 7.65
CA ASP A 79 -3.46 -7.31 8.68
C ASP A 79 -4.73 -6.46 8.52
N GLU A 80 -5.78 -7.07 7.94
CA GLU A 80 -7.07 -6.38 7.77
C GLU A 80 -7.69 -5.96 9.10
N ALA A 81 -7.38 -6.63 10.20
CA ALA A 81 -7.85 -6.26 11.53
C ALA A 81 -7.27 -4.91 11.99
N VAL A 82 -6.00 -4.65 11.69
CA VAL A 82 -5.32 -3.37 12.01
C VAL A 82 -5.89 -2.24 11.15
N SER A 83 -6.16 -2.53 9.88
CA SER A 83 -6.80 -1.57 8.98
C SER A 83 -8.30 -1.37 9.25
N GLY A 84 -8.98 -2.33 9.86
CA GLY A 84 -10.42 -2.25 10.18
C GLY A 84 -10.72 -1.66 11.56
N ALA A 85 -9.75 -1.68 12.49
CA ALA A 85 -9.84 -1.00 13.78
C ALA A 85 -9.69 0.54 13.65
N CYS A 86 -9.21 1.00 12.50
CA CYS A 86 -9.22 2.39 12.10
C CYS A 86 -10.64 2.90 11.91
N PRO A 87 -11.04 4.02 12.53
CA PRO A 87 -12.32 4.64 12.19
C PRO A 87 -12.30 4.97 10.69
N PRO A 88 -13.41 4.72 9.96
CA PRO A 88 -13.47 5.07 8.55
C PRO A 88 -13.17 6.56 8.40
N SER A 89 -12.42 6.91 7.35
CA SER A 89 -12.16 8.30 6.99
C SER A 89 -13.47 9.08 7.00
N ILE A 90 -13.68 9.93 8.01
CA ILE A 90 -14.75 10.92 7.93
C ILE A 90 -14.36 11.77 6.70
N PRO A 91 -15.16 11.82 5.62
CA PRO A 91 -14.94 12.82 4.58
C PRO A 91 -14.87 14.18 5.28
N PRO A 92 -14.06 15.15 4.83
CA PRO A 92 -13.96 16.43 5.51
C PRO A 92 -15.36 17.03 5.65
N GLU A 93 -15.92 16.94 6.87
CA GLU A 93 -17.21 17.48 7.21
C GLU A 93 -16.96 18.95 7.51
N GLY A 94 -17.37 19.81 6.59
CA GLY A 94 -17.32 21.26 6.79
C GLY A 94 -17.14 22.05 5.49
N ASP A 95 -18.21 22.19 4.72
CA ASP A 95 -18.57 23.56 4.35
C ASP A 95 -19.24 24.16 5.59
N PRO A 96 -18.74 25.27 6.17
CA PRO A 96 -19.42 25.94 7.27
C PRO A 96 -20.79 26.45 6.76
N PRO A 97 -21.85 26.44 7.57
CA PRO A 97 -23.11 27.04 7.17
C PRO A 97 -22.87 28.53 6.91
N ASP A 98 -23.08 28.95 5.67
CA ASP A 98 -23.13 30.34 5.25
C ASP A 98 -24.09 31.08 6.21
N SER A 99 -23.52 31.93 7.06
CA SER A 99 -24.31 32.86 7.86
C SER A 99 -24.58 34.09 7.00
N ALA A 100 -25.78 34.14 6.41
CA ALA A 100 -26.37 35.35 5.83
C ALA A 100 -27.89 35.34 5.99
#